data_AF-A0A7X4DVZ9-F1
#
_entry.id   AF-A0A7X4DVZ9-F1
#
_cell.length_a   1.000
_cell.length_b   1.000
_cell.length_c   1.000
_cell.angle_alpha   90.00
_cell.angle_beta   90.00
_cell.angle_gamma   90.00
#
_symmetry.space_group_name_H-M   'P 1'
#
loop_
_entity.id
_entity.type
_entity.pdbx_description
1 polymer ?
#
loop_
_entity_poly.entity_id
_entity_poly.type
_entity_poly.pdbx_seq_one_letter_code
_entity_poly.pdbx_strand_id
1 'polypeptide(L)'
;VYVSEDDYFVAPGYPLEEVVDPTGAGDTFAGAFLGYLDTTAEISGREIRRAIIYGSTVASFAVEGFGPSRLLELTREEVEARYREFRTLTHFEEGD
;
A
#
# COMPACT_ATOMS: atom_id res chain seq x y z
N VAL A 1 4.83 -5.68 -8.47
CA VAL A 1 5.84 -5.14 -9.42
C VAL A 1 5.11 -4.28 -10.43
N TYR A 2 5.58 -3.06 -10.65
CA TYR A 2 5.09 -2.15 -11.69
C TYR A 2 6.18 -2.01 -12.75
N VAL A 3 5.77 -2.11 -14.01
CA VAL A 3 6.65 -2.04 -15.18
C VAL A 3 5.99 -1.13 -16.21
N SER A 4 6.74 -0.18 -16.73
CA SER A 4 6.41 0.60 -17.92
C SER A 4 7.62 0.62 -18.87
N GLU A 5 7.53 1.33 -20.00
CA GLU A 5 8.66 1.42 -20.95
C GLU A 5 9.92 2.03 -20.31
N ASP A 6 9.74 3.02 -19.43
CA ASP A 6 10.84 3.77 -18.80
C ASP A 6 10.98 3.53 -17.29
N ASP A 7 10.10 2.69 -16.70
CA ASP A 7 10.01 2.52 -15.25
C ASP A 7 9.95 1.05 -14.82
N TYR A 8 10.66 0.72 -13.75
CA TYR A 8 10.58 -0.53 -13.04
C TYR A 8 10.54 -0.26 -11.53
N PHE A 9 9.48 -0.71 -10.87
CA PHE A 9 9.28 -0.51 -9.44
C PHE A 9 8.80 -1.77 -8.74
N VAL A 10 9.45 -2.09 -7.62
CA VAL A 10 9.08 -3.22 -6.75
C VAL A 10 8.68 -2.65 -5.40
N ALA A 11 7.42 -2.84 -5.05
CA ALA A 11 6.95 -2.63 -3.68
C ALA A 11 7.26 -3.90 -2.86
N PRO A 12 7.81 -3.78 -1.65
CA PRO A 12 7.97 -4.93 -0.76
C PRO A 12 6.60 -5.45 -0.31
N GLY A 13 6.54 -6.69 0.16
CA GLY A 13 5.42 -7.14 0.97
C GLY A 13 5.48 -6.49 2.36
N TYR A 14 4.34 -6.17 2.95
CA TYR A 14 4.31 -5.76 4.35
C TYR A 14 4.51 -7.00 5.24
N PRO A 15 5.43 -6.98 6.22
CA PRO A 15 5.60 -8.07 7.15
C PRO A 15 4.43 -8.09 8.13
N LEU A 16 3.57 -9.10 8.02
CA LEU A 16 2.49 -9.39 8.96
C LEU A 16 2.84 -10.64 9.76
N GLU A 17 2.57 -10.64 11.06
CA GLU A 17 2.74 -11.83 11.91
C GLU A 17 1.72 -12.92 11.56
N GLU A 18 0.48 -12.51 11.25
CA GLU A 18 -0.62 -13.42 10.89
C GLU A 18 -1.46 -12.84 9.74
N VAL A 19 -1.90 -13.73 8.85
CA VAL A 19 -2.85 -13.45 7.78
C VAL A 19 -4.12 -14.25 8.08
N VAL A 20 -5.23 -13.54 8.33
CA VAL A 20 -6.50 -14.15 8.76
C VAL A 20 -7.37 -14.54 7.56
N ASP A 21 -7.56 -13.63 6.59
CA ASP A 21 -8.38 -13.86 5.41
C ASP A 21 -7.85 -13.04 4.21
N PRO A 22 -7.31 -13.66 3.14
CA PRO A 22 -6.80 -12.92 1.99
C PRO A 22 -7.89 -12.31 1.10
N THR A 23 -9.17 -12.61 1.35
CA THR A 23 -10.29 -12.15 0.53
C THR A 23 -10.36 -10.63 0.48
N GLY A 24 -10.52 -10.07 -0.71
CA GLY A 24 -10.69 -8.62 -0.90
C GLY A 24 -9.40 -7.79 -0.83
N ALA A 25 -8.23 -8.38 -0.57
CA ALA A 25 -6.96 -7.65 -0.57
C ALA A 25 -6.67 -6.97 -1.93
N GLY A 26 -6.97 -7.66 -3.03
CA GLY A 26 -6.80 -7.12 -4.39
C GLY A 26 -7.73 -5.94 -4.69
N ASP A 27 -9.01 -6.06 -4.35
CA ASP A 27 -10.00 -4.99 -4.54
C ASP A 27 -9.71 -3.79 -3.63
N THR A 28 -9.28 -4.06 -2.39
CA THR A 28 -8.83 -3.02 -1.45
C THR A 28 -7.62 -2.28 -2.00
N PHE A 29 -6.63 -3.00 -2.53
CA PHE A 29 -5.48 -2.41 -3.19
C PHE A 29 -5.94 -1.50 -4.35
N ALA A 30 -6.80 -2.01 -5.24
CA ALA A 30 -7.26 -1.26 -6.41
C ALA A 30 -8.04 0.00 -6.01
N GLY A 31 -8.94 -0.11 -5.03
CA GLY A 31 -9.71 1.01 -4.51
C GLY A 31 -8.83 2.09 -3.89
N ALA A 32 -7.87 1.70 -3.06
CA ALA A 32 -6.93 2.64 -2.45
C ALA A 32 -5.94 3.24 -3.45
N PHE A 33 -5.50 2.46 -4.45
CA PHE A 33 -4.65 2.93 -5.55
C PHE A 33 -5.35 4.02 -6.38
N LEU A 34 -6.58 3.75 -6.84
CA LEU A 34 -7.37 4.70 -7.61
C LEU A 34 -7.76 5.91 -6.76
N GLY A 35 -8.14 5.68 -5.51
CA GLY A 35 -8.45 6.75 -4.55
C GLY A 35 -7.26 7.66 -4.28
N TYR A 36 -6.03 7.13 -4.18
CA TYR A 36 -4.83 7.96 -4.07
C TYR A 36 -4.64 8.81 -5.33
N LEU A 37 -4.71 8.22 -6.52
CA LEU A 37 -4.50 8.95 -7.78
C LEU A 37 -5.51 10.09 -7.98
N ASP A 38 -6.76 9.90 -7.56
CA ASP A 38 -7.80 10.94 -7.60
C ASP A 38 -7.45 12.18 -6.74
N THR A 39 -6.60 12.02 -5.72
CA THR A 39 -6.11 13.16 -4.91
C THR A 39 -4.95 13.93 -5.55
N THR A 40 -4.40 13.42 -6.66
CA THR A 40 -3.22 14.01 -7.31
C THR A 40 -3.61 14.92 -8.47
N ALA A 41 -2.84 15.98 -8.70
CA ALA A 41 -3.08 16.90 -9.81
C ALA A 41 -2.68 16.31 -11.18
N GLU A 42 -1.76 15.35 -11.20
CA GLU A 42 -1.26 14.69 -12.40
C GLU A 42 -0.89 13.23 -12.14
N ILE A 43 -1.16 12.36 -13.11
CA ILE A 43 -0.75 10.96 -13.08
C ILE A 43 0.65 10.85 -13.66
N SER A 44 1.66 10.85 -12.80
CA SER A 44 3.07 10.63 -13.16
C SER A 44 3.57 9.29 -12.63
N GLY A 45 4.69 8.78 -13.16
CA GLY A 45 5.33 7.56 -12.64
C GLY A 45 5.60 7.63 -11.13
N ARG A 46 5.99 8.82 -10.62
CA ARG A 46 6.17 9.06 -9.19
C ARG A 46 4.87 8.85 -8.41
N GLU A 47 3.76 9.41 -8.89
CA GLU A 47 2.46 9.26 -8.22
C GLU A 47 1.92 7.83 -8.35
N ILE A 48 2.20 7.12 -9.44
CA ILE A 48 1.88 5.69 -9.58
C ILE A 48 2.64 4.86 -8.54
N ARG A 49 3.94 5.10 -8.33
CA ARG A 49 4.73 4.39 -7.30
C ARG A 49 4.17 4.66 -5.89
N ARG A 50 3.79 5.89 -5.59
CA ARG A 50 3.15 6.25 -4.31
C ARG A 50 1.77 5.59 -4.15
N ALA A 51 0.96 5.58 -5.20
CA ALA A 51 -0.34 4.91 -5.23
C ALA A 51 -0.19 3.40 -4.99
N ILE A 52 0.85 2.77 -5.55
CA ILE A 52 1.15 1.35 -5.29
C ILE A 52 1.43 1.12 -3.81
N ILE A 53 2.30 1.93 -3.20
CA ILE A 53 2.61 1.79 -1.76
C ILE A 53 1.38 2.07 -0.90
N TYR A 54 0.57 3.06 -1.25
CA TYR A 54 -0.68 3.37 -0.54
C TYR A 54 -1.69 2.21 -0.67
N GLY A 55 -1.88 1.68 -1.88
CA GLY A 55 -2.71 0.50 -2.12
C GLY A 55 -2.24 -0.72 -1.32
N SER A 56 -0.93 -0.99 -1.33
CA SER A 56 -0.33 -2.09 -0.54
C SER A 56 -0.50 -1.87 0.96
N THR A 57 -0.46 -0.62 1.43
CA THR A 57 -0.70 -0.25 2.82
C THR A 57 -2.12 -0.60 3.24
N VAL A 58 -3.14 -0.14 2.49
CA VAL A 58 -4.54 -0.42 2.86
C VAL A 58 -4.87 -1.90 2.71
N ALA A 59 -4.36 -2.57 1.68
CA ALA A 59 -4.54 -4.01 1.48
C ALA A 59 -3.90 -4.85 2.60
N SER A 60 -2.82 -4.37 3.25
CA SER A 60 -2.22 -5.06 4.39
C SER A 60 -3.16 -5.14 5.59
N PHE A 61 -4.09 -4.19 5.76
CA PHE A 61 -5.14 -4.26 6.78
C PHE A 61 -6.26 -5.21 6.36
N ALA A 62 -6.63 -5.25 5.08
CA ALA A 62 -7.73 -6.08 4.61
C ALA A 62 -7.57 -7.57 5.00
N VAL A 63 -6.33 -8.04 5.14
CA VAL A 63 -6.03 -9.44 5.45
C VAL A 63 -5.95 -9.78 6.95
N GLU A 64 -6.04 -8.79 7.84
CA GLU A 64 -5.96 -8.99 9.30
C GLU A 64 -7.31 -9.37 9.93
N GLY A 65 -8.40 -9.39 9.16
CA GLY A 65 -9.74 -9.72 9.66
C GLY A 65 -10.59 -10.44 8.62
N PHE A 66 -11.65 -11.11 9.06
CA PHE A 66 -12.54 -11.85 8.17
C PHE A 66 -13.40 -10.89 7.32
N GLY A 67 -13.41 -11.07 6.00
CA GLY A 67 -14.12 -10.17 5.08
C GLY A 67 -13.74 -8.70 5.30
N PRO A 68 -14.69 -7.74 5.23
CA PRO A 68 -14.38 -6.32 5.37
C PRO A 68 -14.20 -5.85 6.83
N SER A 69 -14.27 -6.75 7.82
CA SER A 69 -14.33 -6.38 9.25
C SER A 69 -13.22 -5.41 9.66
N ARG A 70 -11.97 -5.71 9.31
CA ARG A 70 -10.83 -4.86 9.63
C ARG A 70 -10.88 -3.49 8.97
N LEU A 71 -11.42 -3.39 7.76
CA LEU A 71 -11.54 -2.14 7.01
C LEU A 71 -12.63 -1.23 7.58
N LEU A 72 -13.69 -1.81 8.16
CA LEU A 72 -14.79 -1.04 8.77
C LEU A 72 -14.37 -0.28 10.02
N GLU A 73 -13.30 -0.73 10.68
CA GLU A 73 -12.74 -0.12 11.90
C GLU A 73 -11.47 0.70 11.60
N LEU A 74 -10.98 0.68 10.36
CA LEU A 74 -9.70 1.28 9.98
C LEU A 74 -9.75 2.81 10.00
N THR A 75 -8.79 3.41 10.69
CA THR A 75 -8.63 4.86 10.78
C THR A 75 -7.59 5.39 9.79
N ARG A 76 -7.65 6.69 9.50
CA ARG A 76 -6.69 7.35 8.61
C ARG A 76 -5.30 7.41 9.23
N GLU A 77 -5.25 7.55 10.56
CA GLU A 77 -4.03 7.59 11.36
C GLU A 77 -3.27 6.26 11.26
N GLU A 78 -3.96 5.13 11.32
CA GLU A 78 -3.37 3.80 11.14
C GLU A 78 -2.82 3.60 9.74
N VAL A 79 -3.57 4.01 8.71
CA VAL A 79 -3.11 3.94 7.31
C VAL A 79 -1.84 4.77 7.13
N GLU A 80 -1.83 5.99 7.64
CA GLU A 80 -0.67 6.87 7.52
C GLU A 80 0.54 6.36 8.32
N ALA A 81 0.33 5.80 9.51
CA ALA A 81 1.40 5.15 10.27
C ALA A 81 2.03 4.00 9.49
N ARG A 82 1.21 3.10 8.94
CA ARG A 82 1.70 1.96 8.18
C ARG A 82 2.31 2.33 6.84
N TYR A 83 1.82 3.38 6.21
CA TYR A 83 2.43 3.93 5.00
C TYR A 83 3.87 4.40 5.26
N ARG A 84 4.13 5.01 6.42
CA ARG A 84 5.50 5.39 6.84
C ARG A 84 6.37 4.18 7.13
N GLU A 85 5.82 3.14 7.74
CA GLU A 85 6.52 1.86 7.96
C GLU A 85 6.95 1.27 6.61
N PHE A 86 6.03 1.21 5.64
CA PHE A 86 6.32 0.77 4.26
C PHE A 86 7.47 1.54 3.60
N ARG A 87 7.53 2.86 3.80
CA ARG A 87 8.63 3.69 3.29
C ARG A 87 9.96 3.40 3.98
N THR A 88 9.92 2.98 5.24
CA THR A 88 11.10 2.65 6.04
C THR A 88 11.65 1.27 5.67
N LEU A 89 10.78 0.31 5.29
CA LEU A 89 11.18 -1.04 4.88
C LEU A 89 12.14 -1.06 3.67
N THR A 90 12.13 -0.02 2.85
CA THR A 90 12.99 0.09 1.67
C THR A 90 14.13 1.09 1.83
N HIS A 91 14.21 1.77 2.98
CA HIS A 91 15.23 2.76 3.26
C HIS A 91 16.40 2.10 4.00
N PHE A 92 17.50 1.87 3.26
CA PHE A 92 18.78 1.49 3.84
C PHE A 92 19.68 2.71 3.82
N GLU A 93 20.15 3.16 4.98
CA GLU A 93 21.26 4.10 5.07
C GLU A 93 22.56 3.33 4.79
N GLU A 94 23.32 3.71 3.76
CA GLU A 94 24.74 3.36 3.71
C GLU A 94 25.41 4.18 4.81
N GLY A 95 25.90 3.51 5.85
CA GLY A 95 26.63 4.18 6.93
C GLY A 95 27.88 4.87 6.40
N ASP A 96 28.08 6.12 6.84
CA ASP A 96 29.35 6.86 6.71
C ASP A 96 30.52 6.14 7.41
#